data_AF-A0A947QL41-F1
#
_entry.id   AF-A0A947QL41-F1
#
_cell.length_a   1.000
_cell.length_b   1.000
_cell.length_c   1.000
_cell.angle_alpha   90.00
_cell.angle_beta   90.00
_cell.angle_gamma   90.00
#
_symmetry.space_group_name_H-M   'P 1'
#
loop_
_entity.id
_entity.type
_entity.pdbx_description
1 polymer ?
#
loop_
_entity_poly.entity_id
_entity_poly.type
_entity_poly.pdbx_seq_one_letter_code
_entity_poly.pdbx_strand_id
1 'polypeptide(L)'
;PLAQIRKIINSLGLVGKKGKMLSVSNYQYMLKNKIYYGMIEYNGEMYDGKHEPIITKKLFDSVQEVMMNKSKPKSPKLKPCVYRGFFRCGECGCFITTETQKGHNYLRCTKRKNPCSQRYAREDVITSQIREEIKKVSFSVRTSALPTALCFWISKMPLKLRKNTMPRRFAPRQHLSISLNVKLGGEVGI
;
A
#
# COMPACT_ATOMS: atom_id res chain seq x y z
N PRO A 1 -8.85 8.32 6.76
CA PRO A 1 -7.70 8.92 6.05
C PRO A 1 -7.99 10.30 5.43
N LEU A 2 -8.80 10.43 4.38
CA LEU A 2 -9.14 11.77 3.82
C LEU A 2 -9.94 12.63 4.81
N ALA A 3 -10.79 12.00 5.63
CA ALA A 3 -11.49 12.69 6.71
C ALA A 3 -10.52 13.27 7.77
N GLN A 4 -9.36 12.62 8.01
CA GLN A 4 -8.35 13.14 8.95
C GLN A 4 -7.61 14.32 8.33
N ILE A 5 -7.24 14.22 7.05
CA ILE A 5 -6.63 15.33 6.30
C ILE A 5 -7.56 16.55 6.30
N ARG A 6 -8.86 16.35 6.06
CA ARG A 6 -9.87 17.40 6.17
C ARG A 6 -9.86 18.06 7.55
N LYS A 7 -9.80 17.28 8.64
CA LYS A 7 -9.77 17.83 10.00
C LYS A 7 -8.54 18.72 10.21
N ILE A 8 -7.37 18.24 9.80
CA ILE A 8 -6.09 18.96 9.93
C ILE A 8 -6.13 20.27 9.11
N ILE A 9 -6.52 20.19 7.84
CA ILE A 9 -6.55 21.37 6.96
C ILE A 9 -7.62 22.38 7.42
N ASN A 10 -8.77 21.91 7.88
CA ASN A 10 -9.80 22.78 8.45
C ASN A 10 -9.34 23.45 9.75
N SER A 11 -8.57 22.75 10.61
CA SER A 11 -8.01 23.38 11.82
C SER A 11 -6.96 24.45 11.51
N LEU A 12 -6.35 24.41 10.33
CA LEU A 12 -5.48 25.46 9.82
C LEU A 12 -6.24 26.66 9.21
N GLY A 13 -7.57 26.64 9.25
CA GLY A 13 -8.41 27.77 8.82
C GLY A 13 -8.74 27.80 7.32
N LEU A 14 -8.50 26.71 6.58
CA LEU A 14 -8.82 26.67 5.16
C LEU A 14 -10.34 26.55 4.95
N VAL A 15 -10.94 27.61 4.40
CA VAL A 15 -12.37 27.70 4.10
C VAL A 15 -12.60 28.01 2.62
N GLY A 16 -13.77 27.61 2.10
CA GLY A 16 -14.16 27.98 0.74
C GLY A 16 -14.54 29.46 0.64
N LYS A 17 -14.73 29.95 -0.60
CA LYS A 17 -15.13 31.35 -0.89
C LYS A 17 -16.37 31.85 -0.11
N LYS A 18 -17.31 30.96 0.19
CA LYS A 18 -18.53 31.26 0.95
C LYS A 18 -18.37 31.11 2.48
N GLY A 19 -17.14 30.99 2.98
CA GLY A 19 -16.85 30.74 4.41
C GLY A 19 -17.23 29.33 4.91
N LYS A 20 -17.72 28.45 4.03
CA LYS A 20 -18.11 27.08 4.38
C LYS A 20 -16.91 26.13 4.33
N MET A 21 -16.93 25.13 5.21
CA MET A 21 -15.97 24.04 5.20
C MET A 21 -16.03 23.26 3.88
N LEU A 22 -14.86 22.89 3.35
CA LEU A 22 -14.77 22.04 2.17
C LEU A 22 -15.21 20.60 2.49
N SER A 23 -15.87 19.97 1.52
CA SER A 23 -16.23 18.55 1.58
C SER A 23 -14.99 17.67 1.44
N VAL A 24 -15.12 16.38 1.79
CA VAL A 24 -14.03 15.41 1.58
C VAL A 24 -13.70 15.24 0.09
N SER A 25 -14.69 15.35 -0.79
CA SER A 25 -14.51 15.26 -2.24
C SER A 25 -13.65 16.39 -2.80
N ASN A 26 -13.78 17.61 -2.26
CA ASN A 26 -12.96 18.75 -2.68
C ASN A 26 -11.47 18.50 -2.39
N TYR A 27 -11.13 17.97 -1.22
CA TYR A 27 -9.75 17.59 -0.88
C TYR A 27 -9.21 16.49 -1.78
N GLN A 28 -10.05 15.50 -2.11
CA GLN A 28 -9.67 14.47 -3.06
C GLN A 28 -9.41 15.03 -4.46
N TYR A 29 -10.22 15.98 -4.91
CA TYR A 29 -10.03 16.65 -6.19
C TYR A 29 -8.73 17.45 -6.22
N MET A 30 -8.45 18.25 -5.18
CA MET A 30 -7.19 18.96 -5.03
C MET A 30 -6.01 18.00 -5.11
N LEU A 31 -5.97 16.95 -4.29
CA LEU A 31 -4.84 16.01 -4.28
C LEU A 31 -4.65 15.24 -5.60
N LYS A 32 -5.67 15.14 -6.45
CA LYS A 32 -5.59 14.51 -7.78
C LYS A 32 -5.25 15.50 -8.91
N ASN A 33 -5.26 16.79 -8.63
CA ASN A 33 -5.08 17.80 -9.66
C ASN A 33 -3.63 17.83 -10.17
N LYS A 34 -3.47 17.59 -11.48
CA LYS A 34 -2.18 17.50 -12.15
C LYS A 34 -1.50 18.85 -12.36
N ILE A 35 -2.27 19.94 -12.24
CA ILE A 35 -1.78 21.32 -12.35
C ILE A 35 -0.64 21.56 -11.35
N TYR A 36 -0.67 20.96 -10.17
CA TYR A 36 0.33 21.23 -9.13
C TYR A 36 1.76 20.82 -9.50
N TYR A 37 1.95 19.89 -10.46
CA TYR A 37 3.28 19.52 -10.96
C TYR A 37 3.54 20.01 -12.40
N GLY A 38 2.71 20.94 -12.91
CA GLY A 38 2.95 21.61 -14.19
C GLY A 38 2.18 21.05 -15.39
N MET A 39 1.33 20.03 -15.23
CA MET A 39 0.56 19.47 -16.35
C MET A 39 -0.89 19.92 -16.33
N ILE A 40 -1.44 20.23 -17.50
CA ILE A 40 -2.84 20.61 -17.69
C ILE A 40 -3.52 19.53 -18.53
N GLU A 41 -4.72 19.14 -18.15
CA GLU A 41 -5.54 18.20 -18.92
C GLU A 41 -6.64 18.99 -19.64
N TYR A 42 -6.70 18.86 -20.96
CA TYR A 42 -7.73 19.48 -21.79
C TYR A 42 -8.21 18.48 -22.83
N ASN A 43 -9.53 18.27 -22.90
CA ASN A 43 -10.16 17.30 -23.81
C ASN A 43 -9.57 15.86 -23.74
N GLY A 44 -9.09 15.43 -22.57
CA GLY A 44 -8.46 14.12 -22.38
C GLY A 44 -6.98 14.04 -22.79
N GLU A 45 -6.43 15.11 -23.37
CA GLU A 45 -5.03 15.23 -23.71
C GLU A 45 -4.26 16.01 -22.62
N MET A 46 -2.97 15.69 -22.50
CA MET A 46 -2.07 16.25 -21.50
C MET A 46 -1.17 17.29 -22.14
N TYR A 47 -1.22 18.52 -21.65
CA TYR A 47 -0.42 19.64 -22.13
C TYR A 47 0.53 20.15 -21.04
N ASP A 48 1.69 20.63 -21.45
CA ASP A 48 2.65 21.28 -20.56
C ASP A 48 2.16 22.69 -20.22
N GLY A 49 1.93 22.93 -18.92
CA GLY A 49 1.54 24.23 -18.40
C GLY A 49 2.73 25.20 -18.38
N LYS A 50 2.45 26.48 -18.60
CA LYS A 50 3.46 27.56 -18.53
C LYS A 50 3.76 28.02 -17.10
N HIS A 51 3.02 27.54 -16.11
CA HIS A 51 3.15 27.96 -14.71
C HIS A 51 4.24 27.18 -13.98
N GLU A 52 4.78 27.81 -12.93
CA GLU A 52 5.77 27.15 -12.07
C GLU A 52 5.11 26.03 -11.24
N PRO A 53 5.68 24.80 -11.23
CA PRO A 53 5.12 23.69 -10.46
C PRO A 53 5.33 23.89 -8.96
N ILE A 54 4.27 23.70 -8.17
CA ILE A 54 4.29 23.79 -6.70
C ILE A 54 4.93 22.55 -6.07
N ILE A 55 4.72 21.38 -6.69
CA ILE A 55 5.21 20.09 -6.21
C ILE A 55 5.97 19.34 -7.31
N THR A 56 6.91 18.49 -6.89
CA THR A 56 7.60 17.60 -7.84
C THR A 56 6.71 16.44 -8.27
N LYS A 57 6.89 15.97 -9.51
CA LYS A 57 6.15 14.80 -10.04
C LYS A 57 6.30 13.55 -9.15
N LYS A 58 7.49 13.31 -8.59
CA LYS A 58 7.74 12.17 -7.70
C LYS A 58 6.86 12.19 -6.44
N LEU A 59 6.69 13.38 -5.84
CA LEU A 59 5.82 13.54 -4.68
C LEU A 59 4.35 13.30 -5.05
N PHE A 60 3.91 13.84 -6.19
CA PHE A 60 2.56 13.63 -6.68
C PHE A 60 2.26 12.13 -6.91
N ASP A 61 3.16 11.42 -7.60
CA ASP A 61 3.01 9.98 -7.88
C ASP A 61 2.92 9.15 -6.59
N SER A 62 3.75 9.50 -5.59
CA SER A 62 3.72 8.84 -4.26
C SER A 62 2.37 9.03 -3.56
N VAL A 63 1.80 10.24 -3.62
CA VAL A 63 0.47 10.53 -3.07
C VAL A 63 -0.62 9.74 -3.82
N GLN A 64 -0.55 9.68 -5.15
CA GLN A 64 -1.52 8.91 -5.94
C GLN A 64 -1.47 7.42 -5.59
N GLU A 65 -0.28 6.84 -5.42
CA GLU A 65 -0.13 5.45 -4.99
C GLU A 65 -0.80 5.20 -3.63
N VAL A 66 -0.56 6.08 -2.65
CA VAL A 66 -1.21 5.99 -1.33
C VAL A 66 -2.73 6.09 -1.45
N MET A 67 -3.24 6.97 -2.32
CA MET A 67 -4.67 7.11 -2.57
C MET A 67 -5.28 5.87 -3.24
N MET A 68 -4.60 5.28 -4.23
CA MET A 68 -5.03 4.04 -4.89
C MET A 68 -5.08 2.88 -3.89
N ASN A 69 -4.04 2.71 -3.07
CA ASN A 69 -3.96 1.65 -2.08
C ASN A 69 -5.04 1.78 -1.00
N LYS A 70 -5.42 3.00 -0.62
CA LYS A 70 -6.47 3.29 0.37
C LYS A 70 -7.89 3.34 -0.19
N SER A 71 -8.07 3.29 -1.52
CA SER A 71 -9.39 3.32 -2.17
C SER A 71 -10.22 2.05 -1.93
N LYS A 72 -9.61 0.96 -1.45
CA LYS A 72 -10.32 -0.27 -1.10
C LYS A 72 -11.24 -0.01 0.12
N PRO A 73 -12.57 -0.20 -0.01
CA PRO A 73 -13.49 0.06 1.08
C PRO A 73 -13.21 -0.90 2.25
N LYS A 74 -12.74 -0.34 3.38
CA LYS A 74 -12.71 -1.04 4.67
C LYS A 74 -13.95 -0.60 5.42
N SER A 75 -15.01 -1.41 5.44
CA SER A 75 -16.19 -1.04 6.22
C SER A 75 -15.88 -1.17 7.72
N PRO A 76 -16.17 -0.16 8.54
CA PRO A 76 -15.81 -0.11 9.96
C PRO A 76 -16.50 -1.20 10.80
N LYS A 77 -17.57 -1.81 10.28
CA LYS A 77 -18.29 -2.93 10.91
C LYS A 77 -17.54 -4.26 10.85
N LEU A 78 -16.45 -4.33 10.10
CA LEU A 78 -15.70 -5.56 9.94
C LEU A 78 -14.76 -5.75 11.11
N LYS A 79 -14.83 -6.92 11.76
CA LYS A 79 -13.85 -7.33 12.76
C LYS A 79 -12.44 -7.20 12.17
N PRO A 80 -11.47 -6.62 12.91
CA PRO A 80 -10.11 -6.47 12.44
C PRO A 80 -9.41 -7.83 12.46
N CYS A 81 -9.54 -8.60 11.39
CA CYS A 81 -8.80 -9.85 11.21
C CYS A 81 -7.48 -9.57 10.49
N VAL A 82 -6.36 -10.00 11.06
CA VAL A 82 -5.01 -9.68 10.57
C VAL A 82 -4.78 -10.20 9.15
N TYR A 83 -5.22 -11.42 8.88
CA TYR A 83 -4.91 -12.15 7.65
C TYR A 83 -5.94 -11.99 6.53
N ARG A 84 -6.88 -11.05 6.67
CA ARG A 84 -7.98 -10.94 5.71
C ARG A 84 -7.50 -10.50 4.33
N GLY A 85 -7.82 -11.31 3.32
CA GLY A 85 -7.46 -11.02 1.92
C GLY A 85 -5.98 -11.24 1.60
N PHE A 86 -5.20 -11.76 2.55
CA PHE A 86 -3.81 -12.13 2.35
C PHE A 86 -3.69 -13.52 1.74
N PHE A 87 -4.44 -14.49 2.27
CA PHE A 87 -4.35 -15.87 1.84
C PHE A 87 -5.37 -16.22 0.75
N ARG A 88 -4.92 -17.04 -0.19
CA ARG A 88 -5.75 -17.73 -1.17
C ARG A 88 -5.55 -19.23 -0.97
N CYS A 89 -6.62 -19.99 -1.07
CA CYS A 89 -6.52 -21.45 -1.04
C CYS A 89 -5.93 -21.97 -2.36
N GLY A 90 -5.03 -22.94 -2.26
CA GLY A 90 -4.39 -23.57 -3.42
C GLY A 90 -5.34 -24.39 -4.29
N GLU A 91 -6.36 -25.02 -3.69
CA GLU A 91 -7.35 -25.83 -4.42
C GLU A 91 -8.47 -24.96 -5.03
N CYS A 92 -9.19 -24.20 -4.17
CA CYS A 92 -10.39 -23.47 -4.57
C CYS A 92 -10.08 -22.11 -5.25
N GLY A 93 -8.84 -21.61 -5.14
CA GLY A 93 -8.43 -20.28 -5.60
C GLY A 93 -9.16 -19.10 -4.93
N CYS A 94 -10.03 -19.39 -3.96
CA CYS A 94 -10.81 -18.39 -3.24
C CYS A 94 -10.00 -17.78 -2.09
N PHE A 95 -10.38 -16.57 -1.69
CA PHE A 95 -9.82 -15.92 -0.50
C PHE A 95 -10.22 -16.67 0.77
N ILE A 96 -9.26 -16.84 1.66
CA ILE A 96 -9.50 -17.39 2.99
C ILE A 96 -10.16 -16.30 3.85
N THR A 97 -11.21 -16.67 4.56
CA THR A 97 -11.96 -15.79 5.47
C THR A 97 -11.70 -16.20 6.92
N THR A 98 -11.74 -15.23 7.82
CA THR A 98 -11.60 -15.47 9.26
C THR A 98 -12.96 -15.53 9.92
N GLU A 99 -13.14 -16.50 10.82
CA GLU A 99 -14.33 -16.67 11.66
C GLU A 99 -13.90 -16.73 13.12
N THR A 100 -14.61 -16.01 13.99
CA THR A 100 -14.35 -16.02 15.44
C THR A 100 -15.33 -16.98 16.12
N GLN A 101 -14.81 -18.01 16.78
CA GLN A 101 -15.59 -18.96 17.58
C GLN A 101 -15.02 -19.05 18.99
N LYS A 102 -15.87 -18.88 20.01
CA LYS A 102 -15.49 -18.98 21.44
C LYS A 102 -14.21 -18.21 21.80
N GLY A 103 -14.05 -17.00 21.26
CA GLY A 103 -12.87 -16.15 21.52
C GLY A 103 -11.63 -16.45 20.66
N HIS A 104 -11.62 -17.54 19.89
CA HIS A 104 -10.52 -17.89 18.99
C HIS A 104 -10.87 -17.58 17.54
N ASN A 105 -9.88 -17.17 16.75
CA ASN A 105 -10.03 -16.90 15.34
C ASN A 105 -9.52 -18.08 14.50
N TYR A 106 -10.35 -18.50 13.55
CA TYR A 106 -10.09 -19.60 12.64
C TYR A 106 -10.11 -19.11 11.20
N LEU A 107 -9.18 -19.61 10.39
CA LEU A 107 -9.05 -19.33 8.97
C LEU A 107 -9.66 -20.49 8.15
N ARG A 108 -10.59 -20.17 7.23
CA ARG A 108 -11.33 -21.15 6.41
C ARG A 108 -11.47 -20.72 4.94
N CYS A 109 -11.38 -21.65 3.97
CA CYS A 109 -11.85 -21.40 2.59
C CYS A 109 -13.39 -21.35 2.62
N THR A 110 -13.98 -20.44 1.85
CA THR A 110 -15.43 -20.32 1.69
C THR A 110 -16.06 -21.44 0.84
N LYS A 111 -15.22 -22.29 0.23
CA LYS A 111 -15.60 -23.38 -0.68
C LYS A 111 -16.55 -22.96 -1.81
N ARG A 112 -16.49 -21.68 -2.22
CA ARG A 112 -17.51 -21.07 -3.09
C ARG A 112 -17.41 -21.51 -4.56
N LYS A 113 -16.19 -21.72 -5.07
CA LYS A 113 -15.97 -22.07 -6.49
C LYS A 113 -16.00 -23.58 -6.72
N ASN A 114 -15.12 -24.30 -6.03
CA ASN A 114 -14.95 -25.74 -6.13
C ASN A 114 -15.00 -26.35 -4.72
N PRO A 115 -15.44 -27.61 -4.56
CA PRO A 115 -15.31 -28.33 -3.31
C PRO A 115 -13.83 -28.42 -2.95
N CYS A 116 -13.48 -28.04 -1.71
CA CYS A 116 -12.10 -28.10 -1.22
C CYS A 116 -12.00 -28.93 0.04
N SER A 117 -10.94 -29.72 0.13
CA SER A 117 -10.58 -30.57 1.28
C SER A 117 -9.88 -29.81 2.40
N GLN A 118 -9.57 -28.53 2.18
CA GLN A 118 -8.86 -27.69 3.14
C GLN A 118 -9.53 -27.68 4.53
N ARG A 119 -8.73 -27.97 5.56
CA ARG A 119 -9.12 -27.92 6.98
C ARG A 119 -9.10 -26.48 7.52
N TYR A 120 -9.79 -26.29 8.64
CA TYR A 120 -9.72 -25.05 9.41
C TYR A 120 -8.38 -24.96 10.11
N ALA A 121 -7.78 -23.78 10.12
CA ALA A 121 -6.54 -23.53 10.84
C ALA A 121 -6.72 -22.41 11.86
N ARG A 122 -6.12 -22.57 13.04
CA ARG A 122 -6.09 -21.52 14.06
C ARG A 122 -5.17 -20.37 13.61
N GLU A 123 -5.59 -19.14 13.91
CA GLU A 123 -4.80 -17.95 13.61
C GLU A 123 -3.41 -17.98 14.27
N ASP A 124 -3.30 -18.54 15.47
CA ASP A 124 -2.06 -18.62 16.24
C ASP A 124 -0.98 -19.46 15.53
N VAL A 125 -1.37 -20.63 15.00
CA VAL A 125 -0.48 -21.56 14.28
C VAL A 125 0.04 -20.92 12.98
N ILE A 126 -0.82 -20.20 12.28
CA ILE A 126 -0.42 -19.50 11.06
C ILE A 126 0.51 -18.34 11.39
N THR A 127 0.25 -17.63 12.50
CA THR A 127 1.10 -16.54 12.97
C THR A 127 2.50 -17.04 13.36
N SER A 128 2.64 -18.19 14.03
CA SER A 128 3.95 -18.75 14.35
C SER A 128 4.73 -19.13 13.10
N GLN A 129 4.10 -19.82 12.14
CA GLN A 129 4.74 -20.18 10.86
C GLN A 129 5.22 -18.93 10.09
N ILE A 130 4.39 -17.90 9.98
CA ILE A 130 4.78 -16.65 9.32
C ILE A 130 5.96 -15.99 10.03
N ARG A 131 5.96 -15.96 11.37
CA ARG A 131 7.07 -15.38 12.15
C ARG A 131 8.37 -16.11 11.89
N GLU A 132 8.34 -17.43 11.79
CA GLU A 132 9.51 -18.26 11.46
C GLU A 132 10.03 -17.96 10.05
N GLU A 133 9.14 -17.85 9.07
CA GLU A 133 9.53 -17.52 7.69
C GLU A 133 10.06 -16.09 7.55
N ILE A 134 9.43 -15.11 8.22
CA ILE A 134 9.92 -13.72 8.21
C ILE A 134 11.31 -13.61 8.84
N LYS A 135 11.61 -14.38 9.90
CA LYS A 135 12.95 -14.42 10.52
C LYS A 135 14.04 -14.90 9.55
N LYS A 136 13.71 -15.82 8.64
CA LYS A 136 14.66 -16.27 7.61
C LYS A 136 14.97 -15.18 6.59
N VAL A 137 13.98 -14.33 6.30
CA VAL A 137 14.06 -13.27 5.29
C VAL A 137 14.64 -11.97 5.85
N SER A 138 14.67 -11.79 7.18
CA SER A 138 15.30 -10.63 7.81
C SER A 138 16.82 -10.71 7.69
N PHE A 139 17.34 -10.33 6.53
CA PHE A 139 18.73 -9.91 6.37
C PHE A 139 18.90 -8.56 7.07
N SER A 140 19.92 -8.42 7.91
CA SER A 140 20.29 -7.13 8.46
C SER A 140 20.56 -6.18 7.30
N VAL A 141 19.88 -5.05 7.24
CA VAL A 141 20.34 -3.94 6.40
C VAL A 141 21.71 -3.59 6.95
N ARG A 142 22.75 -4.08 6.28
CA ARG A 142 24.14 -3.89 6.64
C ARG A 142 24.48 -2.44 6.29
N THR A 143 24.07 -1.49 7.13
CA THR A 143 24.65 -0.14 7.17
C THR A 143 26.02 -0.23 7.82
N SER A 144 26.93 -0.97 7.22
CA SER A 144 28.34 -1.01 7.60
C SER A 144 29.19 -1.26 6.36
N ALA A 145 29.18 -0.27 5.46
CA ALA A 145 30.27 0.08 4.54
C ALA A 145 29.72 0.98 3.42
N LEU A 146 29.47 2.26 3.73
CA LEU A 146 29.82 3.26 2.72
C LEU A 146 31.25 3.69 3.07
N PRO A 147 32.24 3.51 2.18
CA PRO A 147 33.56 4.06 2.41
C PRO A 147 33.39 5.54 2.72
N THR A 148 34.03 6.02 3.78
CA THR A 148 33.96 7.43 4.22
C THR A 148 34.25 8.41 3.07
N ALA A 149 34.98 7.96 2.05
CA ALA A 149 35.24 8.65 0.79
C ALA A 149 33.97 9.02 -0.03
N LEU A 150 32.91 8.20 -0.03
CA LEU A 150 31.68 8.50 -0.79
C LEU A 150 30.84 9.59 -0.10
N CYS A 151 30.84 9.63 1.24
CA CYS A 151 30.23 10.73 2.00
C CYS A 151 30.94 12.07 1.75
N PHE A 152 32.28 12.03 1.60
CA PHE A 152 33.08 13.23 1.32
C PHE A 152 32.93 13.74 -0.13
N TRP A 153 32.68 12.83 -1.08
CA TRP A 153 32.41 13.21 -2.47
C TRP A 153 31.03 13.87 -2.66
N ILE A 154 30.02 13.44 -1.89
CA ILE A 154 28.67 14.01 -1.92
C ILE A 154 28.65 15.45 -1.36
N SER A 155 29.51 15.80 -0.41
CA SER A 155 29.55 17.14 0.21
C SER A 155 30.26 18.20 -0.62
N LYS A 156 31.06 17.83 -1.62
CA LYS A 156 31.80 18.75 -2.51
C LYS A 156 31.28 18.81 -3.95
N MET A 157 30.14 18.19 -4.24
CA MET A 157 29.64 18.08 -5.61
C MET A 157 28.80 19.31 -6.02
N PRO A 158 29.21 20.09 -7.05
CA PRO A 158 28.45 21.26 -7.50
C PRO A 158 27.10 20.89 -8.13
N LEU A 159 26.07 21.64 -7.74
CA LEU A 159 24.62 21.40 -7.95
C LEU A 159 24.10 21.49 -9.40
N LYS A 160 24.97 21.51 -10.42
CA LYS A 160 24.57 21.68 -11.82
C LYS A 160 25.04 20.49 -12.65
N LEU A 161 24.21 19.44 -12.68
CA LEU A 161 23.96 18.49 -13.79
C LEU A 161 23.28 17.24 -13.22
N ARG A 162 21.98 17.36 -12.95
CA ARG A 162 21.12 16.22 -12.62
C ARG A 162 19.89 16.17 -13.52
N LYS A 163 20.06 16.61 -14.77
CA LYS A 163 19.06 16.48 -15.82
C LYS A 163 19.52 15.38 -16.78
N ASN A 164 18.60 14.44 -17.01
CA ASN A 164 18.56 13.49 -18.12
C ASN A 164 19.47 12.27 -17.90
N THR A 165 19.05 11.02 -18.03
CA THR A 165 17.85 10.39 -18.61
C THR A 165 17.95 8.93 -18.17
N MET A 166 16.89 8.33 -17.60
CA MET A 166 16.83 6.88 -17.49
C MET A 166 15.56 6.36 -18.17
N PRO A 167 15.68 5.33 -19.02
CA PRO A 167 14.59 4.87 -19.85
C PRO A 167 13.51 4.21 -18.99
N ARG A 168 12.26 4.51 -19.33
CA ARG A 168 11.09 3.82 -18.82
C ARG A 168 11.14 2.38 -19.33
N ARG A 169 11.41 1.43 -18.45
CA ARG A 169 10.94 0.06 -18.63
C ARG A 169 9.75 -0.13 -17.71
N PHE A 170 8.58 -0.21 -18.35
CA PHE A 170 7.40 -0.84 -17.76
C PHE A 170 7.80 -2.26 -17.38
N ALA A 171 8.13 -2.49 -16.10
CA ALA A 171 8.11 -3.82 -15.56
C ALA A 171 6.63 -4.18 -15.35
N PRO A 172 6.11 -5.26 -15.97
CA PRO A 172 4.82 -5.78 -15.58
C PRO A 172 4.90 -6.08 -14.08
N ARG A 173 3.86 -5.67 -13.36
CA ARG A 173 3.64 -5.95 -11.95
C ARG A 173 3.77 -7.46 -11.74
N GLN A 174 4.97 -7.93 -11.41
CA GLN A 174 5.17 -9.31 -11.01
C GLN A 174 4.30 -9.47 -9.77
N HIS A 175 3.21 -10.20 -9.93
CA HIS A 175 2.52 -10.80 -8.81
C HIS A 175 3.55 -11.76 -8.21
N LEU A 176 4.34 -11.28 -7.25
CA LEU A 176 5.05 -12.17 -6.33
C LEU A 176 3.95 -12.90 -5.55
N SER A 177 3.44 -13.97 -6.13
CA SER A 177 2.79 -15.02 -5.38
C SER A 177 3.91 -15.66 -4.57
N ILE A 178 4.17 -15.10 -3.39
CA ILE A 178 4.85 -15.87 -2.35
C ILE A 178 3.87 -16.98 -2.02
N SER A 179 4.05 -18.13 -2.68
CA SER A 179 3.41 -19.38 -2.33
C SER A 179 4.03 -19.83 -1.01
N LEU A 180 3.63 -19.19 0.09
CA LEU A 180 3.85 -19.74 1.42
C LEU A 180 3.01 -21.02 1.46
N ASN A 181 3.69 -22.17 1.34
CA ASN A 181 3.14 -23.46 1.71
C ASN A 181 2.94 -23.48 3.24
N VAL A 182 1.94 -22.73 3.70
CA VAL A 182 1.44 -22.79 5.07
C VAL A 182 0.83 -24.19 5.21
N LYS A 183 1.52 -25.10 5.88
CA LYS A 183 0.99 -26.42 6.22
C LYS A 183 -0.20 -26.21 7.15
N LEU A 184 -1.42 -26.28 6.60
CA LEU A 184 -2.69 -26.25 7.34
C LEU A 184 -2.99 -27.63 7.96
N GLY A 185 -1.98 -28.22 8.61
CA GLY A 185 -2.04 -29.57 9.17
C GLY A 185 -1.00 -29.71 10.27
N GLY A 186 -1.36 -29.27 11.48
CA GLY A 186 -0.78 -29.80 12.70
C GLY A 186 -1.74 -30.84 13.23
N GLU A 187 -1.27 -32.07 13.38
CA GLU A 187 -1.94 -33.11 14.15
C GLU A 187 -2.14 -32.59 15.57
N VAL A 188 -3.40 -32.38 15.97
CA VAL A 188 -3.75 -32.27 17.38
C VAL A 188 -4.21 -33.67 17.75
N GLY A 189 -3.29 -34.45 18.31
CA GLY A 189 -3.60 -35.72 18.96
C GLY A 189 -4.66 -35.50 20.04
N ILE A 190 -5.55 -36.48 20.13
CA ILE A 190 -6.58 -36.62 21.15
C ILE A 190 -5.93 -36.75 22.53
#